data_AF-A0A1X3DXV8-F1
#
_entry.id   AF-A0A1X3DXV8-F1
#
_cell.length_a   1.000
_cell.length_b   1.000
_cell.length_c   1.000
_cell.angle_alpha   90.00
_cell.angle_beta   90.00
_cell.angle_gamma   90.00
#
_symmetry.space_group_name_H-M   'P 1'
#
loop_
_entity.id
_entity.type
_entity.pdbx_description
1 polymer ?
#
loop_
_entity_poly.entity_id
_entity_poly.type
_entity_poly.pdbx_seq_one_letter_code
_entity_poly.pdbx_strand_id
1 'polypeptide(L)'
;MALHRDIFWVGRQWAVTGAGIQAVDQRLRGVLDIAITRLWDDDLVQSRRAKPGVNAADFDQALTLARDRFPQAPVPDPFVAQLEALGVIEAPMVSPVVPAMRLHAEGRLARFLPQWRVRR
;
A
#
# COMPACT_ATOMS: atom_id res chain seq x y z
N MET A 1 -3.11 1.79 -19.24
CA MET A 1 -3.02 0.74 -18.22
C MET A 1 -2.01 1.20 -17.19
N ALA A 2 -2.46 1.56 -15.98
CA ALA A 2 -1.55 2.05 -14.95
C ALA A 2 -0.87 0.84 -14.28
N LEU A 3 0.43 0.67 -14.52
CA LEU A 3 1.25 -0.17 -13.65
C LEU A 3 1.21 0.48 -12.26
N HIS A 4 0.69 -0.22 -11.25
CA HIS A 4 0.67 0.31 -9.88
C HIS A 4 2.13 0.51 -9.46
N ARG A 5 2.57 1.75 -9.26
CA ARG A 5 3.97 2.11 -9.02
C ARG A 5 4.48 1.73 -7.62
N ASP A 6 3.70 0.95 -6.88
CA ASP A 6 3.89 0.72 -5.44
C ASP A 6 3.98 -0.76 -5.08
N ILE A 7 4.38 -1.63 -6.02
CA ILE A 7 4.58 -3.06 -5.76
C ILE A 7 6.07 -3.34 -5.54
N PHE A 8 6.44 -3.69 -4.32
CA PHE A 8 7.79 -4.07 -3.93
C PHE A 8 7.83 -5.57 -3.65
N TRP A 9 8.55 -6.31 -4.49
CA TRP A 9 8.70 -7.75 -4.33
C TRP A 9 9.73 -8.07 -3.25
N VAL A 10 9.41 -9.01 -2.36
CA VAL A 10 10.30 -9.50 -1.32
C VAL A 10 10.44 -11.01 -1.45
N GLY A 11 11.63 -11.43 -1.86
CA GLY A 11 11.90 -12.84 -2.19
C GLY A 11 11.00 -13.33 -3.33
N ARG A 12 10.45 -14.54 -3.19
CA ARG A 12 9.54 -15.15 -4.18
C ARG A 12 8.10 -15.28 -3.71
N GLN A 13 7.85 -15.07 -2.42
CA GLN A 13 6.57 -15.36 -1.79
C GLN A 13 5.76 -14.11 -1.45
N TRP A 14 6.39 -12.94 -1.38
CA TRP A 14 5.75 -11.74 -0.83
C TRP A 14 5.90 -10.52 -1.75
N ALA A 15 4.90 -9.66 -1.71
CA ALA A 15 4.94 -8.33 -2.28
C ALA A 15 4.31 -7.33 -1.32
N VAL A 16 4.97 -6.20 -1.10
CA VAL A 16 4.41 -5.04 -0.41
C VAL A 16 3.75 -4.16 -1.47
N THR A 17 2.47 -3.87 -1.28
CA THR A 17 1.64 -3.12 -2.22
C THR A 17 1.02 -1.90 -1.54
N GLY A 18 0.33 -1.05 -2.31
CA GLY A 18 -0.50 0.03 -1.77
C GLY A 18 -1.67 -0.43 -0.89
N ALA A 19 -1.97 -1.74 -0.82
CA ALA A 19 -3.00 -2.31 0.05
C ALA A 19 -2.42 -2.97 1.31
N GLY A 20 -1.10 -3.16 1.39
CA GLY A 20 -0.41 -3.87 2.47
C GLY A 20 0.48 -5.01 1.94
N ILE A 21 0.67 -6.04 2.74
CA ILE A 21 1.50 -7.20 2.39
C ILE A 21 0.63 -8.26 1.73
N GLN A 22 1.05 -8.75 0.56
CA GLN A 22 0.33 -9.78 -0.19
C GLN A 22 1.22 -10.97 -0.47
N ALA A 23 0.64 -12.17 -0.35
CA ALA A 23 1.28 -13.39 -0.81
C ALA A 23 1.16 -13.50 -2.33
N VAL A 24 2.27 -13.84 -2.97
CA VAL A 24 2.38 -13.94 -4.44
C VAL A 24 1.62 -15.14 -4.98
N ASP A 25 1.55 -16.23 -4.20
CA ASP A 25 0.85 -17.44 -4.61
C ASP A 25 -0.68 -17.24 -4.61
N GLN A 26 -1.24 -17.07 -5.81
CA GLN A 26 -2.68 -16.91 -6.01
C GLN A 26 -3.50 -18.12 -5.56
N ARG A 27 -2.89 -19.31 -5.44
CA ARG A 27 -3.57 -20.51 -4.89
C ARG A 27 -3.97 -20.30 -3.44
N LEU A 28 -3.25 -19.45 -2.72
CA LEU A 28 -3.56 -19.07 -1.35
C LEU A 28 -4.71 -18.07 -1.24
N ARG A 29 -5.24 -17.55 -2.37
CA ARG A 29 -6.41 -16.66 -2.43
C ARG A 29 -6.38 -15.50 -1.42
N GLY A 30 -5.19 -14.95 -1.18
CA GLY A 30 -5.00 -13.85 -0.23
C GLY A 30 -5.20 -14.21 1.25
N VAL A 31 -5.24 -15.49 1.61
CA VAL A 31 -5.40 -15.94 3.01
C VAL A 31 -4.30 -15.39 3.92
N LEU A 32 -3.09 -15.23 3.37
CA LEU A 32 -1.93 -14.73 4.08
C LEU A 32 -1.75 -13.20 3.96
N ASP A 33 -2.63 -12.52 3.24
CA ASP A 33 -2.50 -11.09 3.02
C ASP A 33 -2.80 -10.33 4.32
N ILE A 34 -2.07 -9.24 4.51
CA ILE A 34 -2.20 -8.34 5.65
C ILE A 34 -2.45 -6.95 5.10
N ALA A 35 -3.67 -6.45 5.31
CA ALA A 35 -4.02 -5.08 4.95
C ALA A 35 -3.26 -4.07 5.82
N ILE A 36 -3.03 -2.86 5.30
CA ILE A 36 -2.34 -1.77 6.03
C ILE A 36 -2.94 -1.53 7.42
N THR A 37 -4.27 -1.58 7.54
CA THR A 37 -4.97 -1.36 8.82
C THR A 37 -4.67 -2.40 9.89
N ARG A 38 -4.13 -3.57 9.52
CA ARG A 38 -3.81 -4.68 10.43
C ARG A 38 -2.33 -5.03 10.44
N LEU A 39 -1.48 -4.16 9.91
CA LEU A 39 -0.02 -4.35 9.85
C LEU A 39 0.64 -4.35 11.24
N TRP A 40 -0.02 -3.70 12.19
CA TRP A 40 0.40 -3.57 13.58
C TRP A 40 -0.37 -4.52 14.53
N ASP A 41 -1.21 -5.40 13.98
CA ASP A 41 -1.89 -6.46 14.73
C ASP A 41 -0.91 -7.65 14.88
N ASP A 42 -0.17 -7.67 16.01
CA ASP A 42 0.88 -8.66 16.22
C ASP A 42 0.35 -10.09 16.28
N ASP A 43 -0.86 -10.32 16.79
CA ASP A 43 -1.49 -11.65 16.80
C ASP A 43 -1.77 -12.14 15.37
N LEU A 44 -2.30 -11.26 14.52
CA LEU A 44 -2.49 -11.57 13.10
C LEU A 44 -1.16 -11.85 12.41
N VAL A 45 -0.16 -10.98 12.61
CA VAL A 45 1.17 -11.12 12.01
C VAL A 45 1.82 -12.45 12.41
N GLN A 46 1.80 -12.80 13.69
CA GLN A 46 2.35 -14.07 14.16
C GLN A 46 1.56 -15.26 13.61
N SER A 47 0.23 -15.17 13.53
CA SER A 47 -0.60 -16.24 12.94
C SER A 47 -0.26 -16.51 11.46
N ARG A 48 0.11 -15.47 10.70
CA ARG A 48 0.51 -15.59 9.28
C ARG A 48 1.93 -16.12 9.16
N ARG A 49 2.84 -15.63 10.00
CA ARG A 49 4.22 -16.10 10.06
C ARG A 49 4.35 -17.57 10.44
N ALA A 50 3.50 -18.06 11.34
CA ALA A 50 3.52 -19.45 11.83
C ALA A 50 2.91 -20.47 10.85
N LYS A 51 2.35 -20.04 9.71
CA LYS A 51 1.77 -20.96 8.73
C LYS A 51 2.85 -21.84 8.08
N PRO A 52 2.60 -23.16 7.93
CA PRO A 52 3.55 -24.05 7.26
C PRO A 52 3.74 -23.65 5.79
N GLY A 53 4.99 -23.61 5.35
CA GLY A 53 5.38 -23.22 3.98
C GLY A 53 5.66 -21.73 3.77
N VAL A 54 5.48 -20.90 4.81
CA VAL A 54 5.90 -19.49 4.80
C VAL A 54 7.41 -19.40 5.04
N ASN A 55 8.12 -18.68 4.15
CA ASN A 55 9.46 -18.21 4.43
C ASN A 55 9.39 -17.04 5.41
N ALA A 56 9.69 -17.33 6.69
CA ALA A 56 9.63 -16.34 7.76
C ALA A 56 10.60 -15.17 7.53
N ALA A 57 11.77 -15.40 6.93
CA ALA A 57 12.74 -14.33 6.68
C ALA A 57 12.22 -13.32 5.65
N ASP A 58 11.67 -13.81 4.53
CA ASP A 58 11.08 -12.93 3.50
C ASP A 58 9.85 -12.21 4.06
N PHE A 59 9.05 -12.88 4.89
CA PHE A 59 7.90 -12.26 5.55
C PHE A 59 8.30 -11.14 6.51
N ASP A 60 9.31 -11.36 7.36
CA ASP A 60 9.79 -10.37 8.32
C ASP A 60 10.38 -9.15 7.60
N GLN A 61 11.08 -9.36 6.48
CA GLN A 61 11.56 -8.27 5.61
C GLN A 61 10.40 -7.50 4.96
N ALA A 62 9.37 -8.18 4.47
CA ALA A 62 8.18 -7.54 3.91
C ALA A 62 7.42 -6.74 4.97
N LEU A 63 7.33 -7.25 6.20
CA LEU A 63 6.74 -6.56 7.34
C LEU A 63 7.50 -5.27 7.68
N THR A 64 8.83 -5.35 7.70
CA THR A 64 9.69 -4.19 7.96
C THR A 64 9.48 -3.10 6.91
N LEU A 65 9.54 -3.47 5.62
CA LEU A 65 9.32 -2.54 4.51
C LEU A 65 7.91 -1.93 4.52
N ALA A 66 6.89 -2.74 4.84
CA ALA A 66 5.53 -2.24 4.94
C ALA A 66 5.36 -1.27 6.11
N ARG A 67 5.96 -1.53 7.27
CA ARG A 67 5.86 -0.66 8.47
C ARG A 67 6.61 0.65 8.27
N ASP A 68 7.75 0.62 7.59
CA ASP A 68 8.50 1.81 7.19
C ASP A 68 7.68 2.70 6.24
N ARG A 69 7.00 2.09 5.27
CA ARG A 69 6.15 2.82 4.30
C ARG A 69 4.83 3.31 4.90
N PHE A 70 4.24 2.53 5.79
CA PHE A 70 2.95 2.79 6.42
C PHE A 70 3.14 2.87 7.94
N PRO A 71 3.74 3.96 8.44
CA PRO A 71 3.89 4.16 9.87
C PRO A 71 2.51 4.17 10.51
N GLN A 72 2.41 3.61 11.72
CA GLN A 72 1.19 3.69 12.50
C GLN A 72 0.89 5.17 12.73
N ALA A 73 -0.21 5.69 12.18
CA ALA A 73 -0.70 6.99 12.58
C ALA A 73 -0.90 6.95 14.10
N PRO A 74 -0.41 7.94 14.86
CA PRO A 74 -0.64 7.97 16.29
C PRO A 74 -2.15 7.88 16.50
N VAL A 75 -2.59 6.79 17.14
CA VAL A 75 -3.95 6.73 17.66
C VAL A 75 -4.01 7.89 18.63
N PRO A 76 -4.85 8.92 18.41
CA PRO A 76 -4.93 10.02 19.35
C PRO A 76 -5.29 9.38 20.68
N ASP A 77 -4.42 9.58 21.67
CA ASP A 77 -4.74 9.25 23.04
C ASP A 77 -6.15 9.80 23.32
N PRO A 78 -7.01 9.10 24.07
CA PRO A 78 -8.33 9.63 24.42
C PRO A 78 -8.21 11.01 25.11
N PHE A 79 -7.04 11.33 25.68
CA PHE A 79 -6.68 12.65 26.17
C PHE A 79 -6.48 13.70 25.06
N VAL A 80 -5.81 13.34 23.97
CA VAL A 80 -5.60 14.21 22.80
C VAL A 80 -6.92 14.43 22.05
N ALA A 81 -7.76 13.41 21.90
CA ALA A 81 -9.09 13.53 21.33
C ALA A 81 -10.00 14.47 22.15
N GLN A 82 -9.87 14.42 23.49
CA GLN A 82 -10.56 15.36 24.37
C GLN A 82 -10.01 16.79 24.26
N LEU A 83 -8.68 16.98 24.12
CA LEU A 83 -8.08 18.30 23.91
C LEU A 83 -8.43 18.91 22.54
N GLU A 84 -8.53 18.09 21.48
CA GLU A 84 -9.00 18.50 20.16
C GLU A 84 -10.48 18.88 20.18
N ALA A 85 -11.32 18.09 20.87
CA ALA A 85 -12.74 18.42 21.07
C ALA A 85 -12.96 19.72 21.89
N LEU A 86 -12.00 20.08 22.75
CA LEU A 86 -11.98 21.33 23.52
C LEU A 86 -11.35 22.51 22.75
N GLY A 87 -10.93 22.32 21.50
CA GLY A 87 -10.45 23.39 20.62
C GLY A 87 -9.11 24.02 21.04
N VAL A 88 -8.30 23.32 21.84
CA VAL A 88 -7.02 23.85 22.35
C VAL A 88 -5.87 23.71 21.33
N ILE A 89 -6.03 22.87 20.32
CA ILE A 89 -5.02 22.65 19.27
C ILE A 89 -5.62 23.12 17.95
N GLU A 90 -5.21 24.29 17.46
CA GLU A 90 -5.40 24.62 16.05
C GLU A 90 -4.55 23.63 15.24
N ALA A 91 -5.21 22.63 14.66
CA ALA A 91 -4.62 21.88 13.57
C ALA A 91 -4.32 22.88 12.44
N PRO A 92 -3.07 23.03 11.98
CA PRO A 92 -2.82 23.83 10.80
C PRO A 92 -3.52 23.12 9.65
N MET A 93 -4.62 23.70 9.19
CA MET A 93 -5.34 23.26 8.00
C MET A 93 -4.42 23.50 6.80
N VAL A 94 -3.50 22.56 6.55
CA VAL A 94 -2.72 22.53 5.32
C VAL A 94 -3.69 22.10 4.23
N SER A 95 -4.39 23.09 3.66
CA SER A 95 -5.11 22.91 2.40
C SER A 95 -4.11 22.37 1.37
N PRO A 96 -4.31 21.18 0.79
CA PRO A 96 -3.49 20.78 -0.33
C PRO A 96 -3.83 21.72 -1.48
N VAL A 97 -2.93 22.66 -1.77
CA VAL A 97 -2.95 23.44 -3.01
C VAL A 97 -2.84 22.43 -4.14
N VAL A 98 -3.98 22.08 -4.72
CA VAL A 98 -4.05 21.34 -5.98
C VAL A 98 -3.40 22.19 -7.06
N PRO A 99 -2.28 21.75 -7.68
CA PRO A 99 -1.76 22.46 -8.83
C PRO A 99 -2.80 22.36 -9.95
N ALA A 100 -3.29 23.51 -10.43
CA ALA A 100 -4.18 23.56 -11.57
C ALA A 100 -3.48 22.93 -12.78
N MET A 101 -3.97 21.77 -13.21
CA MET A 101 -3.42 21.01 -14.33
C MET A 101 -3.64 21.81 -15.63
N ARG A 102 -2.57 22.39 -16.17
CA ARG A 102 -2.59 23.08 -17.46
C ARG A 102 -2.36 22.07 -18.59
N LEU A 103 -3.40 21.83 -19.37
CA LEU A 103 -3.39 20.92 -20.50
C LEU A 103 -2.91 21.68 -21.75
N HIS A 104 -1.71 21.36 -22.24
CA HIS A 104 -1.20 21.85 -23.53
C HIS A 104 -1.48 20.80 -24.61
N ALA A 105 -2.31 21.17 -25.59
CA ALA A 105 -2.55 20.35 -26.77
C ALA A 105 -1.56 20.75 -27.87
N GLU A 106 -0.45 20.04 -27.99
CA GLU A 106 0.39 20.10 -29.19
C GLU A 106 -0.25 19.20 -30.25
N GLY A 107 -0.79 19.81 -31.30
CA GLY A 107 -1.58 19.17 -32.37
C GLY A 107 -0.80 18.24 -33.30
N ARG A 108 -0.03 17.29 -32.75
CA ARG A 108 0.65 16.27 -33.54
C ARG A 108 -0.21 15.00 -33.55
N LEU A 109 -0.80 14.71 -34.70
CA LEU A 109 -1.53 13.46 -34.98
C LEU A 109 -0.70 12.25 -34.51
N ALA A 110 -1.21 11.53 -33.52
CA ALA A 110 -0.60 10.30 -33.04
C ALA A 110 -0.52 9.30 -34.19
N ARG A 111 0.70 8.85 -34.52
CA ARG A 111 0.90 7.76 -35.48
C ARG A 111 0.59 6.46 -34.74
N PHE A 112 -0.63 5.96 -34.92
CA PHE A 112 -1.04 4.67 -34.40
C PHE A 112 -0.14 3.57 -34.98
N LEU A 113 0.50 2.78 -34.11
CA LEU A 113 1.19 1.56 -34.51
C LEU A 113 0.16 0.50 -34.90
N PRO A 114 0.44 -0.36 -35.90
CA PRO A 114 -0.50 -1.37 -36.34
C PRO A 114 -0.82 -2.34 -35.20
N GLN A 115 -2.12 -2.52 -34.98
CA GLN A 115 -2.72 -3.51 -34.08
C GLN A 115 -2.13 -4.90 -34.28
N TRP A 116 -1.67 -5.52 -33.19
CA TRP A 116 -1.09 -6.86 -33.21
C TRP A 116 -2.18 -7.89 -33.53
N ARG A 117 -1.96 -8.74 -34.54
CA ARG A 117 -2.90 -9.81 -34.92
C ARG A 117 -2.84 -10.95 -33.90
N VAL A 118 -3.95 -11.19 -33.20
CA VAL A 118 -4.17 -12.42 -32.43
C VAL A 118 -4.41 -13.58 -33.40
N ARG A 119 -3.58 -14.63 -33.35
CA ARG A 119 -3.90 -15.92 -33.98
C ARG A 119 -4.68 -16.76 -32.96
N ARG A 120 -5.81 -17.33 -33.40
CA ARG A 120 -6.72 -18.18 -32.62
C ARG A 120 -6.12 -19.56 -32.39
#